data_AF-A0A2N6KHC0-F1
#
_entry.id   AF-A0A2N6KHC0-F1
#
_cell.length_a   1.000
_cell.length_b   1.000
_cell.length_c   1.000
_cell.angle_alpha   90.00
_cell.angle_beta   90.00
_cell.angle_gamma   90.00
#
_symmetry.space_group_name_H-M   'P 1'
#
loop_
_entity.id
_entity.type
_entity.pdbx_description
1 polymer ?
#
loop_
_entity_poly.entity_id
_entity_poly.type
_entity_poly.pdbx_seq_one_letter_code
_entity_poly.pdbx_strand_id
1 'polypeptide(L)'
;MSNQVISTRQRIINAARSLFATQGVTETTTKQVAELAEVNEVTIFRHFGNKHGLLLAVISESPVFQELDESLKIQASQPASVHQALKNYCEDRLQALEKVPDLVRSVVGEAGNYPLENRQALGRSLTQANHYVAEYLATVMEREQLHTHLPADKLASLLNSMLVGYAVIEFTSEFHQLWVDRDEFLENLVALFLKGATNSTSLGESISTEKVIDLPANLVHLILQRAKKSGLRDYALIYILFAAGLSASEIANLERSHQINNVNQHLLQITQGTPRQVPVNQWIMGKRYGSYTRNPLTQWLKSRKDEHTALFLNNEGMPISEEEIQRIWQKLTEGLLTPEGQQPVIEQAQQTWCVEMLMKGMNLEQMNLITGWNLSKLQPYARRSKEKLALEQAIRLDHKSKQVNRES
;
A
#
# COMPACT_ATOMS: atom_id res chain seq x y z
N MET A 1 57.88 -12.13 -9.49
CA MET A 1 56.88 -12.75 -8.61
C MET A 1 57.20 -12.34 -7.18
N SER A 2 56.49 -11.36 -6.63
CA SER A 2 56.66 -10.92 -5.24
C SER A 2 56.04 -11.96 -4.31
N ASN A 3 56.88 -12.60 -3.50
CA ASN A 3 56.47 -13.56 -2.48
C ASN A 3 55.72 -12.79 -1.37
N GLN A 4 54.39 -12.68 -1.47
CA GLN A 4 53.59 -12.06 -0.40
C GLN A 4 53.62 -12.99 0.81
N VAL A 5 54.33 -12.57 1.86
CA VAL A 5 54.36 -13.26 3.14
C VAL A 5 52.94 -13.22 3.72
N ILE A 6 52.28 -14.38 3.75
CA ILE A 6 50.93 -14.55 4.31
C ILE A 6 50.99 -14.22 5.80
N SER A 7 50.24 -13.20 6.23
CA SER A 7 50.23 -12.79 7.64
C SER A 7 49.73 -13.92 8.56
N THR A 8 50.15 -13.92 9.83
CA THR A 8 49.65 -14.89 10.83
C THR A 8 48.14 -14.89 10.92
N ARG A 9 47.50 -13.72 10.86
CA ARG A 9 46.04 -13.58 10.82
C ARG A 9 45.45 -14.35 9.63
N GLN A 10 46.04 -14.19 8.45
CA GLN A 10 45.57 -14.87 7.24
C GLN A 10 45.79 -16.39 7.28
N ARG A 11 46.90 -16.87 7.86
CA ARG A 11 47.12 -18.31 8.08
C ARG A 11 46.02 -18.93 8.94
N ILE A 12 45.65 -18.25 10.04
CA ILE A 12 44.57 -18.69 10.92
C ILE A 12 43.22 -18.74 10.17
N ILE A 13 42.92 -17.71 9.38
CA ILE A 13 41.69 -17.66 8.57
C ILE A 13 41.65 -18.80 7.54
N ASN A 14 42.77 -19.08 6.88
CA ASN A 14 42.87 -20.16 5.89
C ASN A 14 42.68 -21.54 6.54
N ALA A 15 43.31 -21.79 7.69
CA ALA A 15 43.16 -23.02 8.45
C ALA A 15 41.71 -23.22 8.92
N ALA A 16 41.12 -22.17 9.53
CA ALA A 16 39.74 -22.19 9.99
C ALA A 16 38.76 -22.47 8.85
N ARG A 17 38.93 -21.80 7.70
CA ARG A 17 38.12 -22.02 6.50
C ARG A 17 38.17 -23.47 6.02
N SER A 18 39.37 -24.06 5.98
CA SER A 18 39.55 -25.46 5.56
C SER A 18 38.82 -26.43 6.50
N LEU A 19 38.98 -26.25 7.81
CA LEU A 19 38.34 -27.09 8.81
C LEU A 19 36.82 -26.93 8.81
N PHE A 20 36.31 -25.70 8.76
CA PHE A 20 34.88 -25.44 8.68
C PHE A 20 34.25 -26.07 7.44
N ALA A 21 34.93 -26.02 6.29
CA ALA A 21 34.44 -26.65 5.06
C ALA A 21 34.45 -28.20 5.12
N THR A 22 35.36 -28.79 5.88
CA THR A 22 35.55 -30.26 5.90
C THR A 22 34.69 -30.96 6.94
N GLN A 23 34.55 -30.37 8.13
CA GLN A 23 33.90 -31.02 9.29
C GLN A 23 32.84 -30.13 9.96
N GLY A 24 32.55 -28.94 9.41
CA GLY A 24 31.57 -28.01 9.97
C GLY A 24 32.14 -27.13 11.08
N VAL A 25 31.41 -26.06 11.39
CA VAL A 25 31.82 -25.07 12.41
C VAL A 25 31.73 -25.68 13.79
N THR A 26 30.60 -26.32 14.13
CA THR A 26 30.36 -26.89 15.47
C THR A 26 31.47 -27.84 15.92
N GLU A 27 31.88 -28.79 15.06
CA GLU A 27 32.93 -29.78 15.37
C GLU A 27 34.37 -29.24 15.34
N THR A 28 34.59 -28.02 14.84
CA THR A 28 35.94 -27.44 14.72
C THR A 28 36.36 -26.70 16.00
N THR A 29 37.41 -27.16 16.67
CA THR A 29 37.95 -26.50 17.87
C THR A 29 39.01 -25.44 17.52
N THR A 30 39.17 -24.41 18.38
CA THR A 30 40.24 -23.41 18.23
C THR A 30 41.63 -24.05 18.27
N LYS A 31 41.79 -25.14 19.03
CA LYS A 31 43.02 -25.93 19.07
C LYS A 31 43.37 -26.56 17.71
N GLN A 32 42.40 -27.20 17.04
CA GLN A 32 42.62 -27.76 15.70
C GLN A 32 42.99 -26.67 14.68
N VAL A 33 42.36 -25.50 14.77
CA VAL A 33 42.72 -24.37 13.92
C VAL A 33 44.15 -23.90 14.20
N ALA A 34 44.54 -23.80 15.47
CA ALA A 34 45.87 -23.36 15.88
C ALA A 34 46.96 -24.32 15.39
N GLU A 35 46.71 -25.63 15.52
CA GLU A 35 47.58 -26.69 15.00
C GLU A 35 47.74 -26.57 13.48
N LEU A 36 46.64 -26.46 12.73
CA LEU A 36 46.70 -26.36 11.27
C LEU A 36 47.32 -25.04 10.78
N ALA A 37 47.16 -23.94 11.52
CA ALA A 37 47.74 -22.64 11.19
C ALA A 37 49.19 -22.47 11.67
N GLU A 38 49.73 -23.46 12.39
CA GLU A 38 51.06 -23.43 13.01
C GLU A 38 51.25 -22.21 13.93
N VAL A 39 50.31 -22.03 14.86
CA VAL A 39 50.33 -20.96 15.88
C VAL A 39 49.95 -21.50 17.26
N ASN A 40 50.21 -20.71 18.31
CA ASN A 40 49.66 -21.01 19.63
C ASN A 40 48.16 -20.67 19.66
N GLU A 41 47.34 -21.47 20.35
CA GLU A 41 45.90 -21.22 20.49
C GLU A 41 45.59 -19.82 21.08
N VAL A 42 46.43 -19.32 21.99
CA VAL A 42 46.32 -17.96 22.54
C VAL A 42 46.40 -16.87 21.44
N THR A 43 47.13 -17.14 20.36
CA THR A 43 47.23 -16.22 19.21
C THR A 43 45.88 -16.06 18.50
N ILE A 44 45.05 -17.10 18.46
CA ILE A 44 43.69 -17.02 17.90
C ILE A 44 42.82 -16.10 18.77
N PHE A 45 42.81 -16.32 20.08
CA PHE A 45 42.06 -15.48 21.02
C PHE A 45 42.50 -14.01 20.95
N ARG A 46 43.81 -13.74 20.76
CA ARG A 46 44.32 -12.38 20.61
C ARG A 46 43.85 -11.69 19.33
N HIS A 47 43.76 -12.42 18.21
CA HIS A 47 43.36 -11.84 16.92
C HIS A 47 41.85 -11.76 16.73
N PHE A 48 41.09 -12.70 17.31
CA PHE A 48 39.68 -12.90 16.97
C PHE A 48 38.75 -12.91 18.19
N GLY A 49 39.29 -12.90 19.41
CA GLY A 49 38.53 -12.91 20.65
C GLY A 49 37.99 -14.30 21.02
N ASN A 50 37.29 -14.98 20.11
CA ASN A 50 36.75 -16.33 20.30
C ASN A 50 36.52 -17.05 18.95
N LYS A 51 36.08 -18.32 19.00
CA LYS A 51 35.77 -19.14 17.80
C LYS A 51 34.76 -18.46 16.86
N HIS A 52 33.76 -17.75 17.41
CA HIS A 52 32.75 -17.04 16.63
C HIS A 52 33.32 -15.79 15.94
N GLY A 53 34.23 -15.05 16.58
CA GLY A 53 34.97 -13.95 15.97
C GLY A 53 35.91 -14.42 14.85
N LEU A 54 36.46 -15.63 14.97
CA LEU A 54 37.25 -16.27 13.91
C LEU A 54 36.35 -16.70 12.74
N LEU A 55 35.23 -17.36 13.03
CA LEU A 55 34.21 -17.70 12.03
C LEU A 55 33.76 -16.46 11.25
N LEU A 56 33.56 -15.37 11.96
CA LEU A 56 33.20 -14.10 11.36
C LEU A 56 34.26 -13.59 10.39
N ALA A 57 35.53 -13.61 10.80
CA ALA A 57 36.64 -13.18 9.95
C ALA A 57 36.74 -14.05 8.69
N VAL A 58 36.57 -15.37 8.84
CA VAL A 58 36.54 -16.31 7.70
C VAL A 58 35.43 -15.97 6.72
N ILE A 59 34.26 -15.58 7.22
CA ILE A 59 33.10 -15.28 6.38
C ILE A 59 33.22 -13.91 5.71
N SER A 60 33.68 -12.89 6.43
CA SER A 60 33.93 -11.55 5.85
C SER A 60 35.01 -11.55 4.76
N GLU A 61 35.90 -12.54 4.77
CA GLU A 61 37.00 -12.70 3.81
C GLU A 61 36.79 -13.88 2.87
N SER A 62 35.61 -14.51 2.91
CA SER A 62 35.30 -15.62 2.03
C SER A 62 35.01 -15.10 0.62
N PRO A 63 35.64 -15.70 -0.42
CA PRO A 63 35.31 -15.42 -1.81
C PRO A 63 33.83 -15.64 -2.11
N VAL A 64 33.13 -16.53 -1.41
CA VAL A 64 31.70 -16.81 -1.64
C VAL A 64 30.84 -15.54 -1.46
N PHE A 65 31.20 -14.65 -0.54
CA PHE A 65 30.51 -13.38 -0.37
C PHE A 65 30.95 -12.30 -1.37
N GLN A 66 32.11 -12.49 -2.04
CA GLN A 66 32.64 -11.62 -3.10
C GLN A 66 32.23 -12.10 -4.51
N GLU A 67 32.04 -13.40 -4.73
CA GLU A 67 31.64 -14.05 -5.99
C GLU A 67 30.15 -13.80 -6.29
N LEU A 68 29.32 -13.69 -5.24
CA LEU A 68 27.95 -13.19 -5.36
C LEU A 68 27.93 -11.79 -6.00
N ASP A 69 28.96 -10.96 -5.77
CA ASP A 69 29.05 -9.60 -6.33
C ASP A 69 29.33 -9.62 -7.84
N GLU A 70 30.08 -10.61 -8.35
CA GLU A 70 30.35 -10.76 -9.79
C GLU A 70 29.17 -11.39 -10.54
N SER A 71 28.51 -12.39 -9.94
CA SER A 71 27.30 -13.01 -10.51
C SER A 71 26.19 -11.98 -10.76
N LEU A 72 25.98 -11.06 -9.81
CA LEU A 72 25.00 -9.98 -9.92
C LEU A 72 25.29 -9.05 -11.10
N LYS A 73 26.55 -8.68 -11.33
CA LYS A 73 26.94 -7.85 -12.49
C LYS A 73 26.67 -8.55 -13.82
N ILE A 74 26.89 -9.86 -13.90
CA ILE A 74 26.64 -10.66 -15.09
C ILE A 74 25.13 -10.79 -15.34
N GLN A 75 24.34 -11.07 -14.30
CA GLN A 75 22.88 -11.18 -14.41
C GLN A 75 22.20 -9.85 -14.77
N ALA A 76 22.74 -8.70 -14.32
CA ALA A 76 22.25 -7.38 -14.73
C ALA A 76 22.33 -7.14 -16.25
N SER A 77 23.20 -7.88 -16.94
CA SER A 77 23.45 -7.77 -18.38
C SER A 77 22.59 -8.72 -19.22
N GLN A 78 21.81 -9.61 -18.60
CA GLN A 78 20.98 -10.59 -19.31
C GLN A 78 19.53 -10.07 -19.51
N PRO A 79 18.88 -10.43 -20.64
CA PRO A 79 17.50 -10.05 -20.96
C PRO A 79 16.45 -10.91 -20.21
N ALA A 80 16.72 -11.25 -18.94
CA ALA A 80 15.73 -11.88 -18.08
C ALA A 80 14.77 -10.81 -17.52
N SER A 81 13.51 -11.19 -17.32
CA SER A 81 12.55 -10.32 -16.63
C SER A 81 13.07 -9.94 -15.23
N VAL A 82 12.79 -8.72 -14.78
CA VAL A 82 13.19 -8.23 -13.44
C VAL A 82 12.79 -9.18 -12.34
N HIS A 83 11.59 -9.75 -12.46
CA HIS A 83 11.06 -10.76 -11.54
C HIS A 83 12.00 -11.94 -11.40
N GLN A 84 12.41 -12.55 -12.51
CA GLN A 84 13.30 -13.71 -12.49
C GLN A 84 14.68 -13.34 -11.95
N ALA A 85 15.18 -12.16 -12.29
CA ALA A 85 16.50 -11.71 -11.84
C ALA A 85 16.53 -11.50 -10.32
N LEU A 86 15.50 -10.87 -9.75
CA LEU A 86 15.35 -10.72 -8.30
C LEU A 86 15.14 -12.06 -7.59
N LYS A 87 14.36 -12.97 -8.20
CA LYS A 87 14.12 -14.30 -7.63
C LYS A 87 15.42 -15.10 -7.55
N ASN A 88 16.18 -15.17 -8.64
CA ASN A 88 17.49 -15.84 -8.69
C ASN A 88 18.44 -15.27 -7.64
N TYR A 89 18.50 -13.94 -7.51
CA TYR A 89 19.31 -13.31 -6.47
C TYR A 89 18.91 -13.78 -5.06
N CYS A 90 17.62 -13.81 -4.77
CA CYS A 90 17.14 -14.23 -3.45
C CYS A 90 17.44 -15.72 -3.19
N GLU A 91 17.29 -16.58 -4.19
CA GLU A 91 17.64 -18.01 -4.14
C GLU A 91 19.13 -18.21 -3.86
N ASP A 92 20.00 -17.59 -4.66
CA ASP A 92 21.46 -17.65 -4.50
C ASP A 92 21.88 -17.19 -3.10
N ARG A 93 21.22 -16.14 -2.59
CA ARG A 93 21.52 -15.58 -1.27
C ARG A 93 21.09 -16.51 -0.13
N LEU A 94 19.90 -17.11 -0.21
CA LEU A 94 19.46 -18.10 0.78
C LEU A 94 20.36 -19.34 0.75
N GLN A 95 20.72 -19.83 -0.43
CA GLN A 95 21.62 -20.96 -0.58
C GLN A 95 23.00 -20.68 0.01
N ALA A 96 23.50 -19.44 -0.10
CA ALA A 96 24.75 -19.03 0.55
C ALA A 96 24.63 -19.02 2.09
N LEU A 97 23.50 -18.56 2.64
CA LEU A 97 23.25 -18.58 4.09
C LEU A 97 23.11 -20.01 4.64
N GLU A 98 22.51 -20.92 3.86
CA GLU A 98 22.37 -22.35 4.17
C GLU A 98 23.69 -23.11 4.29
N LYS A 99 24.75 -22.59 3.67
CA LYS A 99 26.11 -23.16 3.82
C LYS A 99 26.74 -22.81 5.16
N VAL A 100 26.20 -21.84 5.91
CA VAL A 100 26.76 -21.31 7.17
C VAL A 100 25.72 -21.10 8.28
N PRO A 101 24.86 -22.09 8.60
CA PRO A 101 23.76 -21.91 9.54
C PRO A 101 24.24 -21.63 10.96
N ASP A 102 25.38 -22.22 11.36
CA ASP A 102 26.01 -21.99 12.67
C ASP A 102 26.45 -20.53 12.85
N LEU A 103 26.90 -19.86 11.79
CA LEU A 103 27.20 -18.41 11.88
C LEU A 103 25.91 -17.64 12.16
N VAL A 104 24.85 -17.91 11.40
CA VAL A 104 23.58 -17.17 11.53
C VAL A 104 23.03 -17.32 12.94
N ARG A 105 23.00 -18.56 13.47
CA ARG A 105 22.60 -18.85 14.86
C ARG A 105 23.47 -18.10 15.86
N SER A 106 24.79 -18.14 15.68
CA SER A 106 25.74 -17.48 16.57
C SER A 106 25.58 -15.96 16.56
N VAL A 107 25.40 -15.33 15.39
CA VAL A 107 25.19 -13.88 15.29
C VAL A 107 23.88 -13.46 15.97
N VAL A 108 22.81 -14.24 15.85
CA VAL A 108 21.54 -13.90 16.51
C VAL A 108 21.57 -14.17 18.02
N GLY A 109 22.10 -15.32 18.44
CA GLY A 109 22.09 -15.76 19.84
C GLY A 109 23.20 -15.15 20.70
N GLU A 110 24.37 -14.85 20.12
CA GLU A 110 25.58 -14.53 20.87
C GLU A 110 26.25 -13.20 20.49
N ALA A 111 25.68 -12.39 19.57
CA ALA A 111 26.31 -11.13 19.16
C ALA A 111 26.61 -10.16 20.33
N GLY A 112 25.81 -10.21 21.41
CA GLY A 112 26.08 -9.45 22.63
C GLY A 112 27.44 -9.76 23.28
N ASN A 113 27.92 -11.00 23.13
CA ASN A 113 29.18 -11.50 23.70
C ASN A 113 30.40 -11.22 22.83
N TYR A 114 30.21 -10.71 21.60
CA TYR A 114 31.33 -10.39 20.72
C TYR A 114 32.06 -9.12 21.18
N PRO A 115 33.39 -9.04 21.02
CA PRO A 115 34.10 -7.77 21.17
C PRO A 115 33.51 -6.67 20.28
N LEU A 116 33.55 -5.42 20.74
CA LEU A 116 33.01 -4.27 20.00
C LEU A 116 33.60 -4.16 18.59
N GLU A 117 34.91 -4.39 18.45
CA GLU A 117 35.62 -4.36 17.17
C GLU A 117 35.04 -5.38 16.17
N ASN A 118 34.73 -6.59 16.63
CA ASN A 118 34.14 -7.64 15.80
C ASN A 118 32.71 -7.26 15.37
N ARG A 119 31.90 -6.70 16.27
CA ARG A 119 30.56 -6.19 15.93
C ARG A 119 30.60 -5.06 14.90
N GLN A 120 31.56 -4.15 15.03
CA GLN A 120 31.76 -3.07 14.07
C GLN A 120 32.26 -3.60 12.72
N ALA A 121 33.18 -4.58 12.72
CA ALA A 121 33.64 -5.23 11.50
C ALA A 121 32.48 -5.91 10.77
N LEU A 122 31.63 -6.63 11.50
CA LEU A 122 30.36 -7.17 11.02
C LEU A 122 29.50 -6.12 10.33
N GLY A 123 29.20 -5.02 11.04
CA GLY A 123 28.37 -3.95 10.50
C GLY A 123 28.95 -3.34 9.22
N ARG A 124 30.28 -3.17 9.16
CA ARG A 124 30.97 -2.69 7.95
C ARG A 124 30.85 -3.69 6.80
N SER A 125 31.07 -4.97 7.03
CA SER A 125 30.92 -6.01 6.00
C SER A 125 29.48 -6.10 5.47
N LEU A 126 28.48 -6.02 6.35
CA LEU A 126 27.07 -5.99 5.95
C LEU A 126 26.73 -4.74 5.14
N THR A 127 27.27 -3.58 5.55
CA THR A 127 27.08 -2.31 4.81
C THR A 127 27.70 -2.38 3.42
N GLN A 128 28.90 -2.94 3.30
CA GLN A 128 29.58 -3.12 2.02
C GLN A 128 28.82 -4.07 1.09
N ALA A 129 28.39 -5.23 1.61
CA ALA A 129 27.57 -6.17 0.84
C ALA A 129 26.25 -5.52 0.38
N ASN A 130 25.62 -4.71 1.22
CA ASN A 130 24.41 -4.00 0.87
C ASN A 130 24.62 -2.98 -0.27
N HIS A 131 25.80 -2.36 -0.35
CA HIS A 131 26.12 -1.41 -1.39
C HIS A 131 26.11 -2.04 -2.78
N TYR A 132 26.68 -3.24 -2.95
CA TYR A 132 26.67 -3.95 -4.23
C TYR A 132 25.25 -4.33 -4.67
N VAL A 133 24.41 -4.79 -3.74
CA VAL A 133 23.00 -5.09 -4.02
C VAL A 133 22.26 -3.82 -4.42
N ALA A 134 22.55 -2.69 -3.78
CA ALA A 134 21.94 -1.40 -4.12
C ALA A 134 22.34 -0.94 -5.53
N GLU A 135 23.59 -1.11 -5.94
CA GLU A 135 24.05 -0.82 -7.31
C GLU A 135 23.35 -1.70 -8.35
N TYR A 136 23.22 -3.00 -8.05
CA TYR A 136 22.48 -3.93 -8.89
C TYR A 136 21.01 -3.53 -9.04
N LEU A 137 20.32 -3.27 -7.93
CA LEU A 137 18.93 -2.83 -7.93
C LEU A 137 18.77 -1.50 -8.69
N ALA A 138 19.65 -0.54 -8.47
CA ALA A 138 19.64 0.73 -9.18
C ALA A 138 19.76 0.54 -10.70
N THR A 139 20.68 -0.32 -11.15
CA THR A 139 20.88 -0.65 -12.57
C THR A 139 19.62 -1.25 -13.18
N VAL A 140 18.99 -2.20 -12.49
CA VAL A 140 17.76 -2.87 -12.96
C VAL A 140 16.58 -1.90 -12.96
N MET A 141 16.45 -1.07 -11.93
CA MET A 141 15.38 -0.07 -11.82
C MET A 141 15.47 1.00 -12.91
N GLU A 142 16.69 1.45 -13.24
CA GLU A 142 16.91 2.41 -14.33
C GLU A 142 16.61 1.79 -15.70
N ARG A 143 17.10 0.57 -15.96
CA ARG A 143 16.87 -0.17 -17.21
C ARG A 143 15.37 -0.37 -17.51
N GLU A 144 14.58 -0.59 -16.47
CA GLU A 144 13.18 -1.01 -16.57
C GLU A 144 12.21 0.12 -16.19
N GLN A 145 12.74 1.33 -15.96
CA GLN A 145 11.99 2.54 -15.58
C GLN A 145 11.08 2.34 -14.35
N LEU A 146 11.54 1.55 -13.37
CA LEU A 146 10.78 1.27 -12.16
C LEU A 146 10.76 2.49 -11.24
N HIS A 147 9.57 2.97 -10.91
CA HIS A 147 9.37 4.05 -9.94
C HIS A 147 9.12 3.48 -8.55
N THR A 148 10.14 3.52 -7.69
CA THR A 148 10.02 3.06 -6.29
C THR A 148 9.91 4.24 -5.33
N HIS A 149 9.23 4.02 -4.21
CA HIS A 149 9.09 5.01 -3.14
C HIS A 149 10.35 5.17 -2.27
N LEU A 150 11.20 4.14 -2.27
CA LEU A 150 12.44 4.09 -1.51
C LEU A 150 13.64 4.05 -2.47
N PRO A 151 14.76 4.70 -2.10
CA PRO A 151 16.00 4.60 -2.86
C PRO A 151 16.57 3.17 -2.79
N ALA A 152 17.38 2.81 -3.78
CA ALA A 152 17.89 1.45 -3.97
C ALA A 152 18.68 0.91 -2.76
N ASP A 153 19.39 1.77 -2.01
CA ASP A 153 20.12 1.38 -0.79
C ASP A 153 19.19 0.88 0.32
N LYS A 154 18.02 1.51 0.47
CA LYS A 154 16.99 1.10 1.44
C LYS A 154 16.27 -0.14 0.99
N LEU A 155 15.98 -0.28 -0.31
CA LEU A 155 15.40 -1.51 -0.86
C LEU A 155 16.35 -2.70 -0.67
N ALA A 156 17.62 -2.55 -0.99
CA ALA A 156 18.64 -3.56 -0.72
C ALA A 156 18.68 -3.93 0.77
N SER A 157 18.64 -2.92 1.65
CA SER A 157 18.68 -3.15 3.11
C SER A 157 17.49 -3.98 3.58
N LEU A 158 16.28 -3.65 3.11
CA LEU A 158 15.05 -4.37 3.45
C LEU A 158 15.06 -5.80 2.90
N LEU A 159 15.47 -5.97 1.64
CA LEU A 159 15.52 -7.27 0.98
C LEU A 159 16.47 -8.20 1.74
N ASN A 160 17.69 -7.73 2.01
CA ASN A 160 18.68 -8.47 2.79
C ASN A 160 18.19 -8.80 4.20
N SER A 161 17.51 -7.87 4.86
CA SER A 161 16.95 -8.10 6.20
C SER A 161 15.88 -9.18 6.21
N MET A 162 15.01 -9.23 5.19
CA MET A 162 13.97 -10.26 5.08
C MET A 162 14.57 -11.63 4.78
N LEU A 163 15.58 -11.72 3.91
CA LEU A 163 16.29 -12.98 3.62
C LEU A 163 17.04 -13.50 4.85
N VAL A 164 17.69 -12.62 5.61
CA VAL A 164 18.31 -13.00 6.89
C VAL A 164 17.23 -13.41 7.89
N GLY A 165 16.11 -12.69 7.98
CA GLY A 165 14.99 -13.06 8.84
C GLY A 165 14.45 -14.46 8.55
N TYR A 166 14.26 -14.79 7.27
CA TYR A 166 13.91 -16.13 6.82
C TYR A 166 14.92 -17.17 7.30
N ALA A 167 16.21 -16.96 7.00
CA ALA A 167 17.26 -17.89 7.38
C ALA A 167 17.36 -18.09 8.90
N VAL A 168 17.18 -17.02 9.68
CA VAL A 168 17.16 -17.10 11.15
C VAL A 168 16.01 -17.95 11.63
N ILE A 169 14.80 -17.76 11.10
CA ILE A 169 13.62 -18.52 11.50
C ILE A 169 13.81 -20.00 11.14
N GLU A 170 14.22 -20.31 9.91
CA GLU A 170 14.47 -21.68 9.43
C GLU A 170 15.59 -22.39 10.20
N PHE A 171 16.67 -21.68 10.54
CA PHE A 171 17.81 -22.32 11.20
C PHE A 171 17.64 -22.46 12.71
N THR A 172 16.77 -21.66 13.33
CA THR A 172 16.58 -21.66 14.79
C THR A 172 15.27 -22.28 15.26
N SER A 173 14.32 -22.54 14.36
CA SER A 173 13.00 -23.08 14.70
C SER A 173 12.82 -24.49 14.14
N GLU A 174 12.29 -25.41 14.95
CA GLU A 174 11.90 -26.75 14.47
C GLU A 174 10.51 -26.75 13.82
N PHE A 175 9.71 -25.70 14.05
CA PHE A 175 8.36 -25.55 13.51
C PHE A 175 7.91 -24.08 13.45
N HIS A 176 7.26 -23.69 12.36
CA HIS A 176 6.49 -22.44 12.23
C HIS A 176 5.42 -22.58 11.13
N GLN A 177 4.54 -21.59 11.01
CA GLN A 177 3.50 -21.51 9.97
C GLN A 177 3.52 -20.17 9.21
N LEU A 178 4.68 -19.51 9.12
CA LEU A 178 4.82 -18.19 8.51
C LEU A 178 4.81 -18.22 6.98
N TRP A 179 5.23 -19.33 6.39
CA TRP A 179 5.21 -19.64 4.96
C TRP A 179 5.09 -21.16 4.79
N VAL A 180 4.55 -21.62 3.66
CA VAL A 180 4.40 -23.05 3.33
C VAL A 180 5.73 -23.65 2.96
N ASP A 181 6.49 -22.97 2.09
CA ASP A 181 7.81 -23.40 1.65
C ASP A 181 8.68 -22.21 1.20
N ARG A 182 9.92 -22.51 0.82
CA ARG A 182 10.90 -21.53 0.33
C ARG A 182 10.41 -20.81 -0.91
N ASP A 183 9.80 -21.53 -1.85
CA ASP A 183 9.40 -20.97 -3.14
C ASP A 183 8.26 -19.97 -2.94
N GLU A 184 7.27 -20.29 -2.11
CA GLU A 184 6.18 -19.38 -1.74
C GLU A 184 6.72 -18.12 -1.05
N PHE A 185 7.65 -18.27 -0.11
CA PHE A 185 8.28 -17.11 0.56
C PHE A 185 8.98 -16.21 -0.46
N LEU A 186 9.78 -16.78 -1.36
CA LEU A 186 10.52 -16.03 -2.37
C LEU A 186 9.60 -15.36 -3.39
N GLU A 187 8.55 -16.04 -3.85
CA GLU A 187 7.54 -15.46 -4.73
C GLU A 187 6.84 -14.28 -4.06
N ASN A 188 6.42 -14.41 -2.81
CA ASN A 188 5.80 -13.33 -2.05
C ASN A 188 6.76 -12.16 -1.79
N LEU A 189 8.04 -12.45 -1.52
CA LEU A 189 9.07 -11.43 -1.33
C LEU A 189 9.33 -10.65 -2.63
N VAL A 190 9.51 -11.34 -3.75
CA VAL A 190 9.71 -10.67 -5.05
C VAL A 190 8.45 -9.89 -5.45
N ALA A 191 7.26 -10.45 -5.23
CA ALA A 191 5.99 -9.75 -5.46
C ALA A 191 5.88 -8.49 -4.59
N LEU A 192 6.26 -8.54 -3.31
CA LEU A 192 6.30 -7.39 -2.42
C LEU A 192 7.21 -6.27 -2.97
N PHE A 193 8.38 -6.62 -3.50
CA PHE A 193 9.34 -5.63 -4.02
C PHE A 193 8.95 -5.06 -5.39
N LEU A 194 8.26 -5.84 -6.23
CA LEU A 194 7.86 -5.40 -7.57
C LEU A 194 6.45 -4.80 -7.63
N LYS A 195 5.53 -5.29 -6.81
CA LYS A 195 4.11 -4.93 -6.82
C LYS A 195 3.68 -4.18 -5.56
N GLY A 196 4.47 -4.25 -4.47
CA GLY A 196 4.10 -3.74 -3.15
C GLY A 196 3.32 -4.77 -2.32
N ALA A 197 3.25 -4.56 -0.99
CA ALA A 197 2.56 -5.47 -0.05
C ALA A 197 1.05 -5.50 -0.25
N THR A 198 0.53 -4.47 -0.90
CA THR A 198 -0.88 -4.32 -1.23
C THR A 198 -1.08 -4.73 -2.67
N ASN A 199 -1.88 -5.77 -2.92
CA ASN A 199 -2.63 -5.88 -4.18
C ASN A 199 -3.65 -4.73 -4.24
N SER A 200 -3.13 -3.52 -4.42
CA SER A 200 -3.77 -2.50 -5.21
C SER A 200 -3.05 -2.59 -6.54
N THR A 201 -3.66 -3.22 -7.54
CA THR A 201 -3.39 -2.79 -8.91
C THR A 201 -3.40 -1.25 -8.90
N SER A 202 -2.23 -0.66 -9.17
CA SER A 202 -1.85 0.77 -9.11
C SER A 202 -1.27 1.32 -7.79
N LEU A 203 0.04 1.11 -7.59
CA LEU A 203 0.93 2.06 -6.89
C LEU A 203 2.02 2.62 -7.83
N GLY A 204 1.79 2.48 -9.13
CA GLY A 204 2.58 3.01 -10.24
C GLY A 204 1.71 3.48 -11.40
N GLU A 205 0.48 3.90 -11.14
CA GLU A 205 0.08 5.15 -11.81
C GLU A 205 0.83 6.28 -11.10
N SER A 206 0.83 7.45 -11.70
CA SER A 206 1.11 8.72 -11.06
C SER A 206 0.65 8.80 -9.59
N ILE A 207 0.82 9.94 -8.94
CA ILE A 207 -0.25 10.35 -8.03
C ILE A 207 -1.55 10.44 -8.88
N SER A 208 -2.20 9.32 -9.19
CA SER A 208 -3.60 9.20 -8.94
C SER A 208 -3.69 8.92 -7.43
N THR A 209 -3.50 9.97 -6.62
CA THR A 209 -4.59 10.23 -5.68
C THR A 209 -5.82 9.98 -6.53
N GLU A 210 -6.68 9.02 -6.19
CA GLU A 210 -8.05 9.05 -6.69
C GLU A 210 -8.45 10.49 -6.39
N LYS A 211 -8.34 11.36 -7.41
CA LYS A 211 -8.41 12.78 -7.20
C LYS A 211 -9.89 12.86 -6.96
N VAL A 212 -10.27 13.03 -5.69
CA VAL A 212 -11.66 13.16 -5.33
C VAL A 212 -12.08 14.49 -5.94
N ILE A 213 -12.59 14.42 -7.17
CA ILE A 213 -13.06 15.56 -7.93
C ILE A 213 -14.55 15.65 -7.60
N ASP A 214 -14.83 16.21 -6.43
CA ASP A 214 -16.19 16.61 -6.08
C ASP A 214 -16.67 17.71 -7.03
N LEU A 215 -17.97 17.72 -7.30
CA LEU A 215 -18.59 18.70 -8.18
C LEU A 215 -18.84 20.00 -7.41
N PRO A 216 -18.55 21.17 -8.01
CA PRO A 216 -18.87 22.45 -7.38
C PRO A 216 -20.39 22.65 -7.27
N ALA A 217 -20.81 23.40 -6.26
CA ALA A 217 -22.23 23.56 -5.89
C ALA A 217 -23.12 24.02 -7.06
N ASN A 218 -22.64 24.95 -7.87
CA ASN A 218 -23.35 25.45 -9.06
C ASN A 218 -23.63 24.33 -10.08
N LEU A 219 -22.66 23.43 -10.29
CA LEU A 219 -22.79 22.33 -11.23
C LEU A 219 -23.77 21.27 -10.70
N VAL A 220 -23.67 20.91 -9.41
CA VAL A 220 -24.63 20.01 -8.75
C VAL A 220 -26.06 20.55 -8.86
N HIS A 221 -26.26 21.85 -8.59
CA HIS A 221 -27.57 22.47 -8.69
C HIS A 221 -28.10 22.50 -10.13
N LEU A 222 -27.22 22.71 -11.12
CA LEU A 222 -27.59 22.68 -12.53
C LEU A 222 -27.99 21.27 -12.99
N ILE A 223 -27.26 20.24 -12.57
CA ILE A 223 -27.59 18.83 -12.85
C ILE A 223 -28.96 18.49 -12.25
N LEU A 224 -29.21 18.83 -10.98
CA LEU A 224 -30.51 18.63 -10.33
C LEU A 224 -31.64 19.42 -11.01
N GLN A 225 -31.35 20.62 -11.53
CA GLN A 225 -32.33 21.41 -12.28
C GLN A 225 -32.66 20.77 -13.64
N ARG A 226 -31.66 20.27 -14.38
CA ARG A 226 -31.87 19.53 -15.63
C ARG A 226 -32.67 18.25 -15.37
N ALA A 227 -32.33 17.51 -14.32
CA ALA A 227 -33.05 16.31 -13.91
C ALA A 227 -34.53 16.61 -13.61
N LYS A 228 -34.81 17.70 -12.88
CA LYS A 228 -36.18 18.18 -12.62
C LYS A 228 -36.97 18.47 -13.90
N LYS A 229 -36.33 18.99 -14.94
CA LYS A 229 -36.95 19.24 -16.25
C LYS A 229 -37.16 17.95 -17.06
N SER A 230 -36.33 16.94 -16.87
CA SER A 230 -36.43 15.64 -17.56
C SER A 230 -37.62 14.82 -17.07
N GLY A 231 -37.96 14.92 -15.78
CA GLY A 231 -39.15 14.29 -15.22
C GLY A 231 -39.00 13.94 -13.74
N LEU A 232 -40.09 13.48 -13.12
CA LEU A 232 -40.09 13.14 -11.69
C LEU A 232 -39.13 11.98 -11.36
N ARG A 233 -39.05 10.95 -12.22
CA ARG A 233 -38.15 9.81 -12.03
C ARG A 233 -36.69 10.25 -12.04
N ASP A 234 -36.26 10.89 -13.12
CA ASP A 234 -34.87 11.31 -13.28
C ASP A 234 -34.49 12.29 -12.17
N TYR A 235 -35.41 13.16 -11.76
CA TYR A 235 -35.19 14.05 -10.63
C TYR A 235 -35.00 13.31 -9.31
N ALA A 236 -35.83 12.31 -9.02
CA ALA A 236 -35.69 11.46 -7.84
C ALA A 236 -34.39 10.67 -7.84
N LEU A 237 -33.99 10.13 -9.00
CA LEU A 237 -32.75 9.38 -9.19
C LEU A 237 -31.53 10.25 -8.92
N ILE A 238 -31.44 11.40 -9.58
CA ILE A 238 -30.31 12.31 -9.40
C ILE A 238 -30.30 12.89 -7.98
N TYR A 239 -31.47 13.12 -7.41
CA TYR A 239 -31.59 13.53 -6.01
C TYR A 239 -30.94 12.52 -5.06
N ILE A 240 -31.19 11.21 -5.20
CA ILE A 240 -30.62 10.22 -4.27
C ILE A 240 -29.11 10.01 -4.45
N LEU A 241 -28.57 10.15 -5.67
CA LEU A 241 -27.12 10.15 -5.89
C LEU A 241 -26.42 11.19 -5.01
N PHE A 242 -26.99 12.40 -4.91
CA PHE A 242 -26.42 13.49 -4.11
C PHE A 242 -26.97 13.58 -2.67
N ALA A 243 -28.15 13.04 -2.38
CA ALA A 243 -28.76 13.13 -1.05
C ALA A 243 -28.30 12.02 -0.11
N ALA A 244 -28.01 10.84 -0.66
CA ALA A 244 -27.62 9.65 0.09
C ALA A 244 -26.26 9.09 -0.38
N GLY A 245 -25.62 9.66 -1.41
CA GLY A 245 -24.31 9.19 -1.87
C GLY A 245 -24.34 7.74 -2.35
N LEU A 246 -25.42 7.32 -3.01
CA LEU A 246 -25.55 5.94 -3.50
C LEU A 246 -24.87 5.77 -4.86
N SER A 247 -24.37 4.57 -5.14
CA SER A 247 -23.90 4.21 -6.48
C SER A 247 -25.07 3.87 -7.42
N ALA A 248 -24.82 3.84 -8.72
CA ALA A 248 -25.81 3.38 -9.70
C ALA A 248 -26.23 1.93 -9.44
N SER A 249 -25.28 1.06 -9.12
CA SER A 249 -25.54 -0.34 -8.74
C SER A 249 -26.44 -0.45 -7.49
N GLU A 250 -26.21 0.37 -6.47
CA GLU A 250 -27.06 0.39 -5.26
C GLU A 250 -28.48 0.83 -5.60
N ILE A 251 -28.63 1.88 -6.41
CA ILE A 251 -29.94 2.40 -6.84
C ILE A 251 -30.73 1.35 -7.63
N ALA A 252 -30.07 0.64 -8.56
CA ALA A 252 -30.70 -0.40 -9.37
C ALA A 252 -31.25 -1.56 -8.51
N ASN A 253 -30.63 -1.83 -7.36
CA ASN A 253 -31.00 -2.90 -6.44
C ASN A 253 -31.93 -2.47 -5.28
N LEU A 254 -32.35 -1.20 -5.24
CA LEU A 254 -33.26 -0.73 -4.20
C LEU A 254 -34.70 -1.15 -4.48
N GLU A 255 -35.40 -1.55 -3.42
CA GLU A 255 -36.83 -1.78 -3.40
C GLU A 255 -37.57 -0.70 -2.59
N ARG A 256 -38.87 -0.56 -2.82
CA ARG A 256 -39.75 0.34 -2.04
C ARG A 256 -39.74 0.00 -0.55
N SER A 257 -39.63 -1.29 -0.20
CA SER A 257 -39.53 -1.80 1.16
C SER A 257 -38.28 -1.31 1.90
N HIS A 258 -37.21 -0.95 1.18
CA HIS A 258 -35.98 -0.43 1.76
C HIS A 258 -36.07 1.05 2.19
N GLN A 259 -37.18 1.73 1.92
CA GLN A 259 -37.41 3.10 2.34
C GLN A 259 -38.03 3.16 3.74
N ILE A 260 -37.38 3.88 4.65
CA ILE A 260 -37.92 4.17 5.99
C ILE A 260 -38.00 5.68 6.14
N ASN A 261 -39.20 6.26 6.05
CA ASN A 261 -39.38 7.70 6.21
C ASN A 261 -40.50 8.07 7.19
N ASN A 262 -40.27 9.12 7.95
CA ASN A 262 -41.24 9.75 8.84
C ASN A 262 -40.97 11.26 8.89
N VAL A 263 -41.63 11.98 9.80
CA VAL A 263 -41.49 13.44 9.92
C VAL A 263 -40.05 13.85 10.32
N ASN A 264 -39.32 12.98 11.01
CA ASN A 264 -38.02 13.27 11.61
C ASN A 264 -36.82 12.77 10.78
N GLN A 265 -37.00 11.74 9.95
CA GLN A 265 -35.91 11.17 9.15
C GLN A 265 -36.41 10.47 7.90
N HIS A 266 -35.48 10.27 6.96
CA HIS A 266 -35.66 9.45 5.78
C HIS A 266 -34.38 8.65 5.58
N LEU A 267 -34.47 7.32 5.67
CA LEU A 267 -33.37 6.39 5.54
C LEU A 267 -33.62 5.45 4.37
N LEU A 268 -32.54 5.02 3.73
CA LEU A 268 -32.53 3.93 2.76
C LEU A 268 -31.69 2.77 3.32
N GLN A 269 -32.24 1.57 3.27
CA GLN A 269 -31.54 0.35 3.66
C GLN A 269 -30.84 -0.26 2.44
N ILE A 270 -29.52 -0.37 2.50
CA ILE A 270 -28.71 -1.02 1.48
C ILE A 270 -28.47 -2.45 1.94
N THR A 271 -28.97 -3.41 1.16
CA THR A 271 -28.91 -4.85 1.46
C THR A 271 -27.87 -5.59 0.63
N GLN A 272 -27.35 -4.96 -0.42
CA GLN A 272 -26.26 -5.51 -1.23
C GLN A 272 -24.94 -5.37 -0.49
N GLY A 273 -24.24 -6.50 -0.28
CA GLY A 273 -23.02 -6.54 0.52
C GLY A 273 -23.30 -6.49 2.03
N THR A 274 -22.53 -5.69 2.77
CA THR A 274 -22.74 -5.49 4.21
C THR A 274 -23.97 -4.61 4.45
N PRO A 275 -25.02 -5.11 5.12
CA PRO A 275 -26.24 -4.33 5.33
C PRO A 275 -25.97 -3.04 6.09
N ARG A 276 -26.44 -1.91 5.55
CA ARG A 276 -26.27 -0.58 6.15
C ARG A 276 -27.47 0.32 5.91
N GLN A 277 -27.59 1.37 6.72
CA GLN A 277 -28.62 2.40 6.55
C GLN A 277 -27.96 3.75 6.23
N VAL A 278 -28.57 4.48 5.30
CA VAL A 278 -28.05 5.77 4.83
C VAL A 278 -29.12 6.84 4.90
N PRO A 279 -28.84 8.03 5.47
CA PRO A 279 -29.79 9.12 5.46
C PRO A 279 -29.97 9.72 4.06
N VAL A 280 -31.21 10.08 3.75
CA VAL A 280 -31.57 10.87 2.57
C VAL A 280 -31.61 12.35 2.98
N ASN A 281 -30.55 13.09 2.66
CA ASN A 281 -30.37 14.46 3.11
C ASN A 281 -31.36 15.45 2.47
N GLN A 282 -31.86 16.39 3.26
CA GLN A 282 -32.70 17.50 2.78
C GLN A 282 -31.87 18.63 2.15
N TRP A 283 -30.59 18.73 2.50
CA TRP A 283 -29.70 19.81 2.08
C TRP A 283 -28.54 19.24 1.28
N ILE A 284 -28.39 19.72 0.05
CA ILE A 284 -27.32 19.34 -0.88
C ILE A 284 -26.64 20.63 -1.33
N MET A 285 -25.35 20.75 -1.05
CA MET A 285 -24.53 21.91 -1.45
C MET A 285 -25.20 23.25 -1.08
N GLY A 286 -25.68 23.37 0.15
CA GLY A 286 -26.31 24.59 0.69
C GLY A 286 -27.76 24.87 0.26
N LYS A 287 -28.38 24.02 -0.58
CA LYS A 287 -29.77 24.20 -1.03
C LYS A 287 -30.68 23.10 -0.47
N ARG A 288 -31.88 23.48 -0.03
CA ARG A 288 -32.89 22.56 0.50
C ARG A 288 -33.76 21.96 -0.60
N TYR A 289 -33.98 20.65 -0.56
CA TYR A 289 -34.73 19.84 -1.53
C TYR A 289 -35.96 19.15 -0.89
N GLY A 290 -36.72 19.91 -0.09
CA GLY A 290 -37.95 19.44 0.56
C GLY A 290 -37.78 18.99 2.01
N SER A 291 -38.71 18.14 2.47
CA SER A 291 -38.74 17.51 3.79
C SER A 291 -38.56 15.98 3.69
N TYR A 292 -38.43 15.29 4.83
CA TYR A 292 -38.31 13.83 4.86
C TYR A 292 -39.54 13.10 4.28
N THR A 293 -40.72 13.71 4.38
CA THR A 293 -42.00 13.17 3.85
C THR A 293 -42.41 13.75 2.49
N ARG A 294 -41.70 14.80 2.02
CA ARG A 294 -41.97 15.48 0.74
C ARG A 294 -40.67 16.02 0.13
N ASN A 295 -40.02 15.18 -0.64
CA ASN A 295 -38.78 15.40 -1.39
C ASN A 295 -38.93 14.82 -2.81
N PRO A 296 -37.93 14.92 -3.70
CA PRO A 296 -38.02 14.37 -5.05
C PRO A 296 -38.35 12.87 -5.09
N LEU A 297 -37.70 12.05 -4.25
CA LEU A 297 -37.94 10.59 -4.20
C LEU A 297 -39.39 10.26 -3.82
N THR A 298 -39.88 10.81 -2.72
CA THR A 298 -41.26 10.57 -2.25
C THR A 298 -42.31 11.09 -3.21
N GLN A 299 -42.04 12.17 -3.96
CA GLN A 299 -42.95 12.67 -4.99
C GLN A 299 -42.99 11.74 -6.22
N TRP A 300 -41.85 11.20 -6.64
CA TRP A 300 -41.80 10.18 -7.68
C TRP A 300 -42.58 8.92 -7.27
N LEU A 301 -42.31 8.38 -6.08
CA LEU A 301 -43.00 7.18 -5.59
C LEU A 301 -44.51 7.39 -5.47
N LYS A 302 -44.97 8.57 -5.02
CA LYS A 302 -46.40 8.91 -4.99
C LYS A 302 -47.05 9.03 -6.37
N SER A 303 -46.26 9.34 -7.41
CA SER A 303 -46.78 9.42 -8.78
C SER A 303 -46.91 8.06 -9.46
N ARG A 304 -46.25 7.03 -8.92
CA ARG A 304 -46.31 5.65 -9.42
C ARG A 304 -47.64 5.01 -9.05
N LYS A 305 -48.25 4.32 -10.03
CA LYS A 305 -49.51 3.57 -9.88
C LYS A 305 -49.33 2.05 -10.04
N ASP A 306 -48.08 1.60 -10.13
CA ASP A 306 -47.73 0.19 -10.28
C ASP A 306 -47.46 -0.48 -8.93
N GLU A 307 -47.53 -1.81 -8.92
CA GLU A 307 -47.26 -2.69 -7.76
C GLU A 307 -45.81 -3.22 -7.74
N HIS A 308 -44.92 -2.69 -8.57
CA HIS A 308 -43.56 -3.22 -8.68
C HIS A 308 -42.74 -2.90 -7.43
N THR A 309 -42.00 -3.90 -6.93
CA THR A 309 -41.17 -3.79 -5.71
C THR A 309 -39.98 -2.86 -5.89
N ALA A 310 -39.30 -2.89 -7.05
CA ALA A 310 -38.18 -2.01 -7.39
C ALA A 310 -38.50 -0.52 -7.14
N LEU A 311 -37.54 0.20 -6.56
CA LEU A 311 -37.66 1.61 -6.21
C LEU A 311 -37.69 2.52 -7.44
N PHE A 312 -36.96 2.15 -8.50
CA PHE A 312 -36.94 2.84 -9.78
C PHE A 312 -37.27 1.88 -10.93
N LEU A 313 -38.04 2.39 -11.90
CA LEU A 313 -38.38 1.69 -13.13
C LEU A 313 -37.87 2.48 -14.33
N ASN A 314 -37.51 1.77 -15.39
CA ASN A 314 -37.19 2.36 -16.68
C ASN A 314 -38.46 2.85 -17.41
N ASN A 315 -38.30 3.33 -18.65
CA ASN A 315 -39.43 3.86 -19.43
C ASN A 315 -40.45 2.78 -19.84
N GLU A 316 -40.05 1.51 -19.79
CA GLU A 316 -40.87 0.34 -20.15
C GLU A 316 -41.60 -0.25 -18.93
N GLY A 317 -41.38 0.30 -17.73
CA GLY A 317 -41.99 -0.18 -16.48
C GLY A 317 -41.24 -1.35 -15.82
N MET A 318 -40.05 -1.70 -16.30
CA MET A 318 -39.17 -2.73 -15.73
C MET A 318 -38.19 -2.10 -14.72
N PRO A 319 -37.59 -2.87 -13.79
CA PRO A 319 -36.53 -2.38 -12.91
C PRO A 319 -35.43 -1.69 -13.70
N ILE A 320 -35.02 -0.51 -13.24
CA ILE A 320 -33.95 0.22 -13.92
C ILE A 320 -32.60 -0.49 -13.71
N SER A 321 -31.83 -0.62 -14.79
CA SER A 321 -30.48 -1.18 -14.79
C SER A 321 -29.42 -0.11 -14.48
N GLU A 322 -28.22 -0.55 -14.08
CA GLU A 322 -27.08 0.33 -13.86
C GLU A 322 -26.71 1.11 -15.13
N GLU A 323 -26.73 0.46 -16.29
CA GLU A 323 -26.41 1.07 -17.57
C GLU A 323 -27.43 2.13 -17.99
N GLU A 324 -28.70 1.96 -17.63
CA GLU A 324 -29.73 2.99 -17.84
C GLU A 324 -29.51 4.20 -16.95
N ILE A 325 -29.13 3.99 -15.69
CA ILE A 325 -28.79 5.07 -14.75
C ILE A 325 -27.60 5.88 -15.28
N GLN A 326 -26.54 5.20 -15.75
CA GLN A 326 -25.37 5.84 -16.36
C GLN A 326 -25.75 6.65 -17.61
N ARG A 327 -26.62 6.11 -18.48
CA ARG A 327 -27.14 6.83 -19.66
C ARG A 327 -27.94 8.08 -19.29
N ILE A 328 -28.79 8.01 -18.25
CA ILE A 328 -29.52 9.18 -17.74
C ILE A 328 -28.54 10.24 -17.25
N TRP A 329 -27.50 9.85 -16.50
CA TRP A 329 -26.47 10.77 -16.05
C TRP A 329 -25.77 11.45 -17.22
N GLN A 330 -25.25 10.68 -18.19
CA GLN A 330 -24.56 11.20 -19.37
C GLN A 330 -25.42 12.22 -20.14
N LYS A 331 -26.70 11.91 -20.36
CA LYS A 331 -27.64 12.83 -21.02
C LYS A 331 -27.85 14.12 -20.24
N LEU A 332 -27.92 14.05 -18.91
CA LEU A 332 -28.12 15.24 -18.07
C LEU A 332 -26.86 16.11 -17.95
N THR A 333 -25.68 15.48 -18.02
CA THR A 333 -24.38 16.15 -17.93
C THR A 333 -23.78 16.52 -19.29
N GLU A 334 -24.46 16.21 -20.39
CA GLU A 334 -24.03 16.57 -21.74
C GLU A 334 -23.77 18.09 -21.87
N GLY A 335 -22.60 18.42 -22.42
CA GLY A 335 -22.12 19.79 -22.59
C GLY A 335 -21.75 20.52 -21.29
N LEU A 336 -21.77 19.85 -20.14
CA LEU A 336 -21.24 20.40 -18.89
C LEU A 336 -19.77 20.04 -18.74
N LEU A 337 -19.00 20.95 -18.17
CA LEU A 337 -17.59 20.74 -17.84
C LEU A 337 -17.34 20.99 -16.36
N THR A 338 -16.50 20.14 -15.78
CA THR A 338 -15.87 20.35 -14.47
C THR A 338 -14.88 21.51 -14.54
N PRO A 339 -14.44 22.08 -13.40
CA PRO A 339 -13.37 23.09 -13.38
C PRO A 339 -12.09 22.65 -14.11
N GLU A 340 -11.84 21.35 -14.18
CA GLU A 340 -10.74 20.73 -14.91
C GLU A 340 -10.98 20.59 -16.43
N GLY A 341 -12.14 21.02 -16.94
CA GLY A 341 -12.47 20.92 -18.36
C GLY A 341 -12.90 19.52 -18.83
N GLN A 342 -13.22 18.61 -17.90
CA GLN A 342 -13.68 17.25 -18.19
C GLN A 342 -15.19 17.12 -18.01
N GLN A 343 -15.82 16.19 -18.74
CA GLN A 343 -17.24 15.90 -18.56
C GLN A 343 -17.51 15.24 -17.19
N PRO A 344 -18.56 15.63 -16.46
CA PRO A 344 -18.88 15.01 -15.18
C PRO A 344 -19.23 13.53 -15.30
N VAL A 345 -18.61 12.70 -14.46
CA VAL A 345 -18.90 11.25 -14.33
C VAL A 345 -19.74 10.97 -13.08
N ILE A 346 -20.51 9.89 -13.10
CA ILE A 346 -21.58 9.64 -12.11
C ILE A 346 -21.04 9.39 -10.70
N GLU A 347 -19.86 8.80 -10.60
CA GLU A 347 -19.13 8.52 -9.36
C GLU A 347 -18.90 9.80 -8.57
N GLN A 348 -18.73 10.94 -9.26
CA GLN A 348 -18.52 12.23 -8.62
C GLN A 348 -19.71 12.66 -7.77
N ALA A 349 -20.93 12.15 -8.00
CA ALA A 349 -22.07 12.44 -7.14
C ALA A 349 -21.88 11.86 -5.73
N GLN A 350 -21.48 10.58 -5.65
CA GLN A 350 -21.14 9.94 -4.39
C GLN A 350 -19.91 10.59 -3.74
N GLN A 351 -18.89 10.93 -4.55
CA GLN A 351 -17.72 11.64 -4.05
C GLN A 351 -18.08 13.00 -3.42
N THR A 352 -18.94 13.75 -4.09
CA THR A 352 -19.45 15.05 -3.64
C THR A 352 -20.19 14.93 -2.32
N TRP A 353 -21.05 13.91 -2.19
CA TRP A 353 -21.77 13.64 -0.93
C TRP A 353 -20.80 13.28 0.21
N CYS A 354 -19.82 12.40 -0.03
CA CYS A 354 -18.83 12.03 0.98
C CYS A 354 -18.04 13.24 1.49
N VAL A 355 -17.56 14.10 0.59
CA VAL A 355 -16.85 15.34 0.95
C VAL A 355 -17.77 16.28 1.74
N GLU A 356 -19.03 16.44 1.32
CA GLU A 356 -20.00 17.29 2.02
C GLU A 356 -20.27 16.82 3.46
N MET A 357 -20.44 15.51 3.67
CA MET A 357 -20.70 14.96 5.01
C MET A 357 -19.51 15.15 5.95
N LEU A 358 -18.30 14.96 5.46
CA LEU A 358 -17.07 15.22 6.21
C LEU A 358 -16.91 16.71 6.55
N MET A 359 -17.21 17.60 5.60
CA MET A 359 -17.22 19.04 5.86
C MET A 359 -18.28 19.46 6.90
N LYS A 360 -19.41 18.74 6.97
CA LYS A 360 -20.47 18.93 7.98
C LYS A 360 -20.13 18.33 9.36
N GLY A 361 -18.93 17.77 9.53
CA GLY A 361 -18.42 17.31 10.82
C GLY A 361 -18.53 15.81 11.07
N MET A 362 -18.91 15.00 10.08
CA MET A 362 -18.77 13.54 10.22
C MET A 362 -17.30 13.13 10.29
N ASN A 363 -16.99 12.20 11.18
CA ASN A 363 -15.65 11.60 11.25
C ASN A 363 -15.55 10.34 10.37
N LEU A 364 -14.33 9.83 10.19
CA LEU A 364 -14.06 8.67 9.32
C LEU A 364 -14.74 7.38 9.79
N GLU A 365 -14.85 7.17 11.10
CA GLU A 365 -15.52 5.98 11.66
C GLU A 365 -17.02 6.01 11.37
N GLN A 366 -17.66 7.17 11.56
CA GLN A 366 -19.07 7.36 11.22
C GLN A 366 -19.30 7.20 9.72
N MET A 367 -18.38 7.71 8.88
CA MET A 367 -18.43 7.50 7.44
C MET A 367 -18.28 6.03 7.05
N ASN A 368 -17.39 5.28 7.72
CA ASN A 368 -17.25 3.83 7.52
C ASN A 368 -18.57 3.09 7.79
N LEU A 369 -19.27 3.42 8.88
CA LEU A 369 -20.55 2.80 9.21
C LEU A 369 -21.64 3.07 8.17
N ILE A 370 -21.75 4.32 7.69
CA ILE A 370 -22.83 4.68 6.76
C ILE A 370 -22.51 4.35 5.31
N THR A 371 -21.25 4.21 4.90
CA THR A 371 -20.83 3.86 3.52
C THR A 371 -20.48 2.39 3.34
N GLY A 372 -20.11 1.69 4.42
CA GLY A 372 -19.53 0.35 4.36
C GLY A 372 -18.08 0.33 3.85
N TRP A 373 -17.44 1.48 3.64
CA TRP A 373 -16.09 1.57 3.10
C TRP A 373 -15.03 1.54 4.19
N ASN A 374 -13.93 0.84 3.96
CA ASN A 374 -12.78 0.84 4.87
C ASN A 374 -12.15 2.25 4.99
N LEU A 375 -11.37 2.45 6.05
CA LEU A 375 -10.76 3.74 6.34
C LEU A 375 -9.79 4.20 5.23
N SER A 376 -9.08 3.28 4.58
CA SER A 376 -8.15 3.62 3.49
C SER A 376 -8.88 4.23 2.29
N LYS A 377 -10.04 3.69 1.89
CA LYS A 377 -10.89 4.27 0.84
C LYS A 377 -11.45 5.64 1.22
N LEU A 378 -11.66 5.91 2.51
CA LEU A 378 -12.20 7.20 2.97
C LEU A 378 -11.13 8.31 3.13
N GLN A 379 -9.84 7.97 3.20
CA GLN A 379 -8.76 8.96 3.38
C GLN A 379 -8.71 10.06 2.30
N PRO A 380 -8.83 9.75 0.99
CA PRO A 380 -8.83 10.79 -0.05
C PRO A 380 -9.95 11.82 0.12
N TYR A 381 -11.14 11.39 0.56
CA TYR A 381 -12.29 12.26 0.83
C TYR A 381 -12.05 13.18 2.02
N ALA A 382 -11.42 12.67 3.08
CA ALA A 382 -11.05 13.46 4.26
C ALA A 382 -9.94 14.47 3.97
N ARG A 383 -8.99 14.12 3.10
CA ARG A 383 -8.01 15.08 2.60
C ARG A 383 -8.71 16.19 1.82
N ARG A 384 -9.58 15.83 0.88
CA ARG A 384 -10.33 16.79 0.05
C ARG A 384 -11.24 17.71 0.87
N SER A 385 -11.91 17.19 1.89
CA SER A 385 -12.75 18.01 2.78
C SER A 385 -11.93 19.04 3.57
N LYS A 386 -10.74 18.65 4.07
CA LYS A 386 -9.80 19.57 4.74
C LYS A 386 -9.28 20.65 3.79
N GLU A 387 -8.96 20.30 2.55
CA GLU A 387 -8.55 21.27 1.51
C GLU A 387 -9.65 22.32 1.29
N LYS A 388 -10.92 21.89 1.13
CA LYS A 388 -12.05 22.82 0.96
C LYS A 388 -12.28 23.69 2.20
N LEU A 389 -12.22 23.13 3.40
CA LEU A 389 -12.35 23.90 4.65
C LEU A 389 -11.23 24.94 4.79
N ALA A 390 -9.99 24.60 4.42
CA ALA A 390 -8.87 25.53 4.43
C ALA A 390 -9.08 26.68 3.43
N LEU A 391 -9.59 26.39 2.22
CA LEU A 391 -9.95 27.42 1.23
C LEU A 391 -11.08 28.32 1.73
N GLU A 392 -12.14 27.75 2.31
CA GLU A 392 -13.23 28.53 2.91
C GLU A 392 -12.72 29.44 4.04
N GLN A 393 -11.80 28.93 4.87
CA GLN A 393 -11.18 29.72 5.93
C GLN A 393 -10.32 30.86 5.37
N ALA A 394 -9.51 30.60 4.33
CA ALA A 394 -8.71 31.62 3.66
C ALA A 394 -9.59 32.72 3.05
N ILE A 395 -10.67 32.36 2.36
CA ILE A 395 -11.65 33.30 1.80
C ILE A 395 -12.32 34.13 2.92
N ARG A 396 -12.68 33.51 4.05
CA ARG A 396 -13.25 34.24 5.21
C ARG A 396 -12.28 35.25 5.80
N LEU A 397 -10.98 34.94 5.83
CA LEU A 397 -9.95 35.88 6.31
C LEU A 397 -9.83 37.10 5.41
N ASP A 398 -9.91 36.92 4.09
CA ASP A 398 -9.91 38.02 3.10
C ASP A 398 -11.14 38.93 3.24
N HIS A 399 -12.30 38.36 3.56
CA HIS A 399 -13.54 39.11 3.78
C HIS A 399 -13.62 39.88 5.11
N LYS A 400 -12.63 39.78 6.01
CA LYS A 400 -12.65 40.40 7.36
C LYS A 400 -12.39 41.91 7.38
N SER A 401 -12.67 42.63 6.30
CA SER A 401 -12.45 44.08 6.14
C SER A 401 -13.70 44.89 5.76
N LYS A 402 -14.90 44.29 5.68
CA LYS A 402 -16.14 45.02 5.30
C LYS A 402 -17.19 45.24 6.40
N GLN A 403 -16.93 44.89 7.66
CA GLN A 403 -17.92 45.02 8.74
C GLN A 403 -17.54 45.94 9.91
N VAL A 404 -16.54 46.82 9.77
CA VAL A 404 -16.16 47.78 10.84
C VAL A 404 -16.64 49.23 10.59
N ASN A 405 -17.21 49.57 9.42
CA ASN A 405 -17.71 50.94 9.14
C ASN A 405 -19.24 51.04 9.00
N ARG A 406 -19.99 50.52 9.96
CA ARG A 406 -21.40 50.90 10.18
C ARG A 406 -21.72 50.89 11.66
N GLU A 407 -21.05 51.77 12.41
CA GLU A 407 -21.51 52.32 13.68
C GLU A 407 -20.61 53.52 13.98
N SER A 408 -21.01 54.68 13.43
CA SER A 408 -20.54 56.01 13.80
C SER A 408 -21.71 56.96 13.61
#